data_AF-A0A971VTL4-F1
#
_entry.id   AF-A0A971VTL4-F1
#
_cell.length_a   1.000
_cell.length_b   1.000
_cell.length_c   1.000
_cell.angle_alpha   90.00
_cell.angle_beta   90.00
_cell.angle_gamma   90.00
#
_symmetry.space_group_name_H-M   'P 1'
#
loop_
_entity.id
_entity.type
_entity.pdbx_description
1 polymer ?
#
loop_
_entity_poly.entity_id
_entity_poly.type
_entity_poly.pdbx_seq_one_letter_code
_entity_poly.pdbx_strand_id
1 'polypeptide(L)'
;MSFDQQANTLVTKAAWLKDGESYTEGWPQFTNHFISPVSALFQAQKSYLNGSLKTTQFQFTLQGEVNGQAISQEAVSDENGLVAFQRIFFDRAGEYTFTLREVAGNLPGVSYDSTTYQVLVKVSYHEADKALVLETTYKKDGSLHSGQLVFANTYSAPAPTPQQPEPTPPSPSYPVLEVPLQVTKVLKNGSLKAGAFTFQLKDAQGTVLAEAKNAADGTVTFPNRTFSKAVSNYLYTVHEVKGEDAKIVYDSTVYTLKVSTRAVDGKLEASIAVEKDGLPFTGAVEFTNLHKVPSTGDNIYKTLGLILGMAALLGAAYLIVRRHQGQGSN
;
A
#
# COMPACT_ATOMS: atom_id res chain seq x y z
N MET A 1 62.78 41.21 30.05
CA MET A 1 61.85 40.43 29.21
C MET A 1 61.28 41.39 28.17
N SER A 2 61.23 41.01 26.91
CA SER A 2 60.73 41.86 25.80
C SER A 2 59.83 41.04 24.89
N PHE A 3 58.70 41.62 24.46
CA PHE A 3 57.81 41.00 23.48
C PHE A 3 58.07 41.59 22.10
N ASP A 4 58.37 40.73 21.13
CA ASP A 4 58.47 41.09 19.71
C ASP A 4 57.12 40.80 19.05
N GLN A 5 56.43 41.88 18.67
CA GLN A 5 55.09 41.81 18.09
C GLN A 5 55.10 41.29 16.64
N GLN A 6 56.19 41.46 15.89
CA GLN A 6 56.29 40.97 14.51
C GLN A 6 56.61 39.47 14.48
N ALA A 7 57.46 39.01 15.41
CA ALA A 7 57.81 37.59 15.54
C ALA A 7 56.86 36.80 16.45
N ASN A 8 55.94 37.47 17.14
CA ASN A 8 55.07 36.90 18.18
C ASN A 8 55.85 36.10 19.24
N THR A 9 56.96 36.67 19.71
CA THR A 9 57.85 36.01 20.68
C THR A 9 58.03 36.81 21.96
N LEU A 10 58.13 36.10 23.08
CA LEU A 10 58.59 36.68 24.35
C LEU A 10 60.02 36.23 24.59
N VAL A 11 60.93 37.19 24.62
CA VAL A 11 62.35 36.96 24.83
C VAL A 11 62.70 37.30 26.28
N THR A 12 63.25 36.31 26.99
CA THR A 12 63.83 36.51 28.32
C THR A 12 65.33 36.33 28.24
N LYS A 13 66.04 37.32 28.80
CA LYS A 13 67.49 37.35 28.93
C LYS A 13 67.81 37.26 30.43
N ALA A 14 68.58 36.26 30.84
CA ALA A 14 69.02 36.08 32.22
C ALA A 14 70.48 36.48 32.39
N ALA A 15 70.76 37.41 33.32
CA ALA A 15 72.12 37.82 33.67
C ALA A 15 72.61 37.00 34.87
N TRP A 16 73.89 36.65 34.89
CA TRP A 16 74.54 36.07 36.07
C TRP A 16 75.50 37.10 36.67
N LEU A 17 75.63 37.04 37.99
CA LEU A 17 76.60 37.84 38.72
C LEU A 17 77.89 37.03 38.84
N LYS A 18 79.01 37.64 38.46
CA LYS A 18 80.35 37.15 38.83
C LYS A 18 81.05 38.30 39.54
N ASP A 19 81.51 38.07 40.76
CA ASP A 19 82.20 39.08 41.59
C ASP A 19 81.41 40.39 41.78
N GLY A 20 80.06 40.30 41.83
CA GLY A 20 79.19 41.46 42.05
C GLY A 20 78.90 42.30 40.79
N GLU A 21 79.53 41.99 39.66
CA GLU A 21 79.28 42.65 38.37
C GLU A 21 78.33 41.80 37.51
N SER A 22 77.47 42.48 36.77
CA SER A 22 76.51 41.84 35.85
C SER A 22 77.19 41.58 34.51
N TYR A 23 77.25 40.31 34.10
CA TYR A 23 77.85 39.92 32.82
C TYR A 23 76.77 39.67 31.76
N THR A 24 76.97 40.26 30.57
CA THR A 24 75.97 40.33 29.50
C THR A 24 76.51 39.95 28.11
N GLU A 25 77.53 39.11 27.99
CA GLU A 25 77.95 38.58 26.69
C GLU A 25 77.76 37.05 26.64
N GLY A 26 77.19 36.54 25.54
CA GLY A 26 76.92 35.09 25.37
C GLY A 26 75.70 34.52 26.09
N TRP A 27 74.69 35.35 26.39
CA TRP A 27 73.50 34.98 27.19
C TRP A 27 72.78 33.70 26.69
N PRO A 28 72.33 32.81 27.59
CA PRO A 28 71.22 31.93 27.26
C PRO A 28 69.97 32.78 27.04
N GLN A 29 69.49 32.80 25.79
CA GLN A 29 68.23 33.44 25.43
C GLN A 29 67.12 32.40 25.44
N PHE A 30 66.07 32.66 26.20
CA PHE A 30 64.83 31.89 26.11
C PHE A 30 63.85 32.68 25.24
N THR A 31 63.59 32.16 24.04
CA THR A 31 62.56 32.68 23.14
C THR A 31 61.34 31.79 23.25
N ASN A 32 60.24 32.32 23.79
CA ASN A 32 58.96 31.64 23.76
C ASN A 32 58.18 32.10 22.52
N HIS A 33 57.75 31.17 21.68
CA HIS A 33 56.92 31.45 20.51
C HIS A 33 55.45 31.29 20.90
N PHE A 34 54.66 32.33 20.71
CA PHE A 34 53.21 32.25 20.89
C PHE A 34 52.60 31.73 19.60
N ILE A 35 51.94 30.59 19.69
CA ILE A 35 51.28 29.96 18.54
C ILE A 35 49.79 30.24 18.68
N SER A 36 49.16 30.76 17.62
CA SER A 36 47.72 30.99 17.61
C SER A 36 46.97 29.66 17.77
N PRO A 37 45.92 29.61 18.60
CA PRO A 37 45.09 28.42 18.72
C PRO A 37 44.41 28.05 17.40
N VAL A 38 44.20 26.76 17.18
CA VAL A 38 43.33 26.26 16.10
C VAL A 38 41.95 25.93 16.65
N SER A 39 40.93 25.88 15.80
CA SER A 39 39.56 25.61 16.24
C SER A 39 38.84 24.61 15.36
N ALA A 40 38.01 23.77 15.97
CA ALA A 40 37.11 22.86 15.27
C ALA A 40 35.64 23.25 15.49
N LEU A 41 34.83 23.07 14.45
CA LEU A 41 33.37 23.16 14.51
C LEU A 41 32.79 21.76 14.30
N PHE A 42 31.95 21.31 15.23
CA PHE A 42 31.31 20.00 15.13
C PHE A 42 29.85 20.17 14.71
N GLN A 43 29.45 19.35 13.73
CA GLN A 43 28.10 19.33 13.22
C GLN A 43 27.62 17.89 13.04
N ALA A 44 26.31 17.69 13.17
CA ALA A 44 25.64 16.44 12.90
C ALA A 44 24.31 16.69 12.20
N GLN A 45 23.71 15.62 11.71
CA GLN A 45 22.44 15.63 11.00
C GLN A 45 21.43 14.77 11.75
N LYS A 46 20.28 15.35 12.03
CA LYS A 46 19.11 14.66 12.54
C LYS A 46 18.24 14.21 11.38
N SER A 47 17.92 12.93 11.36
CA SER A 47 16.86 12.33 10.56
C SER A 47 15.71 11.88 11.47
N TYR A 48 14.47 12.10 11.04
CA TYR A 48 13.28 11.68 11.78
C TYR A 48 12.33 10.93 10.85
N LEU A 49 12.55 9.63 10.76
CA LEU A 49 11.80 8.73 9.88
C LEU A 49 10.34 8.62 10.35
N ASN A 50 9.42 8.74 9.40
CA ASN A 50 7.96 8.73 9.61
C ASN A 50 7.43 9.86 10.52
N GLY A 51 8.28 10.83 10.86
CA GLY A 51 7.91 12.03 11.59
C GLY A 51 8.20 13.28 10.76
N SER A 52 7.92 14.44 11.35
CA SER A 52 8.32 15.73 10.79
C SER A 52 9.21 16.44 11.78
N LEU A 53 10.39 16.89 11.32
CA LEU A 53 11.31 17.66 12.14
C LEU A 53 10.68 19.00 12.50
N LYS A 54 10.86 19.40 13.76
CA LYS A 54 10.58 20.75 14.24
C LYS A 54 11.86 21.32 14.84
N THR A 55 12.03 22.63 14.72
CA THR A 55 13.11 23.34 15.38
C THR A 55 13.11 23.01 16.87
N THR A 56 14.31 22.79 17.41
CA THR A 56 14.59 22.51 18.82
C THR A 56 14.00 21.19 19.36
N GLN A 57 13.52 20.29 18.51
CA GLN A 57 12.82 19.07 18.93
C GLN A 57 13.74 17.99 19.51
N PHE A 58 14.95 17.84 18.98
CA PHE A 58 15.91 16.83 19.40
C PHE A 58 17.19 17.50 19.92
N GLN A 59 17.66 17.04 21.08
CA GLN A 59 18.81 17.61 21.78
C GLN A 59 20.02 16.68 21.70
N PHE A 60 21.20 17.25 21.62
CA PHE A 60 22.48 16.56 21.47
C PHE A 60 23.49 17.11 22.45
N THR A 61 24.39 16.25 22.91
CA THR A 61 25.52 16.66 23.74
C THR A 61 26.85 16.31 23.09
N LEU A 62 27.82 17.21 23.24
CA LEU A 62 29.23 16.99 22.93
C LEU A 62 30.03 17.14 24.23
N GLN A 63 30.65 16.05 24.68
CA GLN A 63 31.36 16.01 25.96
C GLN A 63 32.79 15.52 25.78
N GLY A 64 33.76 16.17 26.41
CA GLY A 64 35.16 15.78 26.36
C GLY A 64 36.00 16.61 27.31
N GLU A 65 37.29 16.65 27.08
CA GLU A 65 38.23 17.43 27.88
C GLU A 65 39.26 18.08 26.96
N VAL A 66 39.61 19.32 27.27
CA VAL A 66 40.72 20.05 26.64
C VAL A 66 41.64 20.54 27.74
N ASN A 67 42.88 20.06 27.77
CA ASN A 67 43.92 20.50 28.70
C ASN A 67 43.52 20.45 30.19
N GLY A 68 42.84 19.38 30.65
CA GLY A 68 42.37 19.28 32.03
C GLY A 68 41.04 19.98 32.31
N GLN A 69 40.46 20.69 31.32
CA GLN A 69 39.18 21.35 31.45
C GLN A 69 38.08 20.56 30.75
N ALA A 70 37.06 20.18 31.51
CA ALA A 70 35.88 19.52 30.95
C ALA A 70 35.13 20.45 29.98
N ILE A 71 34.76 19.90 28.83
CA ILE A 71 33.88 20.52 27.85
C ILE A 71 32.55 19.77 27.85
N SER A 72 31.45 20.47 28.03
CA SER A 72 30.10 19.95 27.86
C SER A 72 29.26 20.98 27.14
N GLN A 73 28.92 20.71 25.88
CA GLN A 73 28.03 21.54 25.08
C GLN A 73 26.72 20.82 24.80
N GLU A 74 25.66 21.61 24.68
CA GLU A 74 24.35 21.16 24.22
C GLU A 74 23.99 21.88 22.92
N ALA A 75 23.36 21.16 22.01
CA ALA A 75 22.82 21.71 20.77
C ALA A 75 21.46 21.05 20.48
N VAL A 76 20.66 21.68 19.65
CA VAL A 76 19.37 21.14 19.20
C VAL A 76 19.31 21.14 17.68
N SER A 77 18.50 20.25 17.11
CA SER A 77 18.28 20.21 15.66
C SER A 77 17.42 21.40 15.20
N ASP A 78 17.74 21.98 14.05
CA ASP A 78 16.86 22.91 13.34
C ASP A 78 15.77 22.17 12.51
N GLU A 79 14.98 22.93 11.75
CA GLU A 79 13.93 22.39 10.87
C GLU A 79 14.45 21.49 9.75
N ASN A 80 15.72 21.65 9.34
CA ASN A 80 16.40 20.83 8.35
C ASN A 80 17.21 19.70 9.00
N GLY A 81 17.14 19.58 10.32
CA GLY A 81 17.86 18.59 11.12
C GLY A 81 19.34 18.90 11.34
N LEU A 82 19.84 20.08 10.95
CA LEU A 82 21.22 20.45 11.26
C LEU A 82 21.38 20.65 12.77
N VAL A 83 22.44 20.05 13.32
CA VAL A 83 22.87 20.24 14.71
C VAL A 83 24.25 20.86 14.66
N ALA A 84 24.41 22.05 15.21
CA ALA A 84 25.69 22.77 15.23
C ALA A 84 26.10 23.13 16.66
N PHE A 85 27.31 22.77 17.03
CA PHE A 85 27.93 23.09 18.31
C PHE A 85 28.74 24.40 18.21
N GLN A 86 29.14 24.94 19.35
CA GLN A 86 30.07 26.07 19.38
C GLN A 86 31.49 25.61 19.04
N ARG A 87 32.29 26.50 18.44
CA ARG A 87 33.70 26.22 18.15
C ARG A 87 34.46 25.90 19.42
N ILE A 88 35.31 24.87 19.35
CA ILE A 88 36.27 24.52 20.40
C ILE A 88 37.66 24.92 19.93
N PHE A 89 38.44 25.56 20.80
CA PHE A 89 39.79 26.03 20.52
C PHE A 89 40.82 25.13 21.20
N PHE A 90 41.95 24.91 20.51
CA PHE A 90 43.07 24.10 20.96
C PHE A 90 44.35 24.93 20.81
N ASP A 91 45.03 25.17 21.93
CA ASP A 91 46.24 25.99 22.04
C ASP A 91 47.51 25.15 22.22
N ARG A 92 47.39 23.82 22.22
CA ARG A 92 48.46 22.86 22.47
C ARG A 92 48.32 21.65 21.56
N ALA A 93 49.47 21.06 21.22
CA ALA A 93 49.48 19.76 20.55
C ALA A 93 49.03 18.65 21.50
N GLY A 94 48.30 17.67 20.97
CA GLY A 94 47.72 16.59 21.75
C GLY A 94 46.61 15.86 21.01
N GLU A 95 46.12 14.78 21.62
CA GLU A 95 44.94 14.07 21.15
C GLU A 95 43.78 14.35 22.11
N TYR A 96 42.68 14.85 21.56
CA TYR A 96 41.50 15.25 22.31
C TYR A 96 40.33 14.39 21.86
N THR A 97 39.68 13.72 22.82
CA THR A 97 38.54 12.85 22.54
C THR A 97 37.26 13.52 23.04
N PHE A 98 36.24 13.53 22.18
CA PHE A 98 34.89 13.95 22.53
C PHE A 98 33.89 12.84 22.22
N THR A 99 32.80 12.83 22.98
CA THR A 99 31.66 11.96 22.82
C THR A 99 30.48 12.80 22.36
N LEU A 100 29.97 12.50 21.17
CA LEU A 100 28.77 13.10 20.59
C LEU A 100 27.61 12.10 20.67
N ARG A 101 26.52 12.49 21.33
CA ARG A 101 25.30 11.67 21.46
C ARG A 101 24.03 12.51 21.29
N GLU A 102 22.96 11.84 20.88
CA GLU A 102 21.61 12.35 21.11
C GLU A 102 21.19 12.14 22.57
N VAL A 103 20.46 13.10 23.13
CA VAL A 103 19.80 12.98 24.43
C VAL A 103 18.45 12.30 24.22
N ALA A 104 18.24 11.16 24.87
CA ALA A 104 16.96 10.48 24.86
C ALA A 104 15.87 11.37 25.48
N GLY A 105 14.86 11.70 24.68
CA GLY A 105 13.68 12.42 25.13
C GLY A 105 12.56 11.47 25.54
N ASN A 106 11.34 12.01 25.62
CA ASN A 106 10.15 11.30 26.09
C ASN A 106 8.93 11.48 25.17
N LEU A 107 9.14 11.84 23.90
CA LEU A 107 8.03 11.98 22.95
C LEU A 107 7.34 10.62 22.70
N PRO A 108 6.01 10.52 22.87
CA PRO A 108 5.28 9.29 22.63
C PRO A 108 5.47 8.78 21.19
N GLY A 109 5.71 7.48 21.06
CA GLY A 109 5.90 6.83 19.74
C GLY A 109 7.26 7.11 19.10
N VAL A 110 8.17 7.84 19.74
CA VAL A 110 9.51 8.10 19.20
C VAL A 110 10.52 7.10 19.75
N SER A 111 11.19 6.39 18.85
CA SER A 111 12.43 5.67 19.13
C SER A 111 13.60 6.60 18.91
N TYR A 112 14.35 6.87 19.99
CA TYR A 112 15.51 7.76 20.00
C TYR A 112 16.78 7.01 19.61
N ASP A 113 17.65 7.67 18.83
CA ASP A 113 18.92 7.11 18.39
C ASP A 113 19.90 7.07 19.57
N SER A 114 20.41 5.88 19.89
CA SER A 114 21.38 5.65 20.97
C SER A 114 22.83 5.59 20.48
N THR A 115 23.07 5.82 19.18
CA THR A 115 24.41 5.85 18.57
C THR A 115 25.29 6.81 19.34
N THR A 116 26.54 6.41 19.56
CA THR A 116 27.57 7.30 20.08
C THR A 116 28.67 7.47 19.05
N TYR A 117 28.99 8.71 18.69
CA TYR A 117 30.17 9.01 17.90
C TYR A 117 31.29 9.48 18.83
N GLN A 118 32.46 8.84 18.72
CA GLN A 118 33.69 9.36 19.31
C GLN A 118 34.38 10.24 18.27
N VAL A 119 34.64 11.48 18.64
CA VAL A 119 35.37 12.45 17.84
C VAL A 119 36.79 12.53 18.38
N LEU A 120 37.77 12.19 17.56
CA LEU A 120 39.18 12.27 17.92
C LEU A 120 39.81 13.41 17.13
N VAL A 121 40.22 14.45 17.85
CA VAL A 121 40.93 15.60 17.30
C VAL A 121 42.41 15.45 17.64
N LYS A 122 43.24 15.34 16.63
CA LYS A 122 44.68 15.33 16.76
C LYS A 122 45.22 16.69 16.38
N VAL A 123 45.78 17.39 17.36
CA VAL A 123 46.46 18.67 17.16
C VAL A 123 47.96 18.42 17.15
N SER A 124 48.64 18.80 16.09
CA SER A 124 50.08 18.66 15.93
C SER A 124 50.71 20.02 15.68
N TYR A 125 51.98 20.19 16.07
CA TYR A 125 52.74 21.38 15.69
C TYR A 125 53.44 21.13 14.36
N HIS A 126 53.23 22.02 13.39
CA HIS A 126 53.84 21.96 12.08
C HIS A 126 55.03 22.93 12.05
N GLU A 127 56.25 22.38 12.13
CA GLU A 127 57.50 23.14 12.26
C GLU A 127 57.73 24.13 11.12
N ALA A 128 57.39 23.76 9.88
CA ALA A 128 57.64 24.61 8.72
C ALA A 128 56.78 25.89 8.75
N ASP A 129 55.52 25.77 9.15
CA ASP A 129 54.58 26.90 9.22
C ASP A 129 54.59 27.60 10.58
N LYS A 130 55.30 27.02 11.56
CA LYS A 130 55.30 27.44 12.97
C LYS A 130 53.88 27.59 13.54
N ALA A 131 52.99 26.67 13.17
CA ALA A 131 51.56 26.72 13.48
C ALA A 131 51.07 25.39 14.01
N LEU A 132 49.97 25.42 14.78
CA LEU A 132 49.22 24.20 15.08
C LEU A 132 48.38 23.82 13.86
N VAL A 133 48.27 22.52 13.62
CA VAL A 133 47.38 21.92 12.63
C VAL A 133 46.49 20.91 13.33
N LEU A 134 45.24 20.78 12.88
CA LEU A 134 44.30 19.81 13.43
C LEU A 134 43.85 18.82 12.35
N GLU A 135 43.69 17.57 12.78
CA GLU A 135 43.03 16.51 12.03
C GLU A 135 41.90 15.94 12.89
N THR A 136 40.72 15.75 12.30
CA THR A 136 39.56 15.20 13.00
C THR A 136 39.17 13.87 12.39
N THR A 137 39.04 12.84 13.22
CA THR A 137 38.51 11.53 12.83
C THR A 137 37.31 11.16 13.69
N TYR A 138 36.45 10.31 13.15
CA TYR A 138 35.22 9.89 13.83
C TYR A 138 35.20 8.38 13.95
N LYS A 139 34.71 7.88 15.08
CA LYS A 139 34.36 6.47 15.24
C LYS A 139 32.89 6.35 15.59
N LYS A 140 32.22 5.39 14.96
CA LYS A 140 30.87 4.94 15.29
C LYS A 140 30.97 3.51 15.82
N ASP A 141 30.47 3.27 17.02
CA ASP A 141 30.48 1.95 17.66
C ASP A 141 31.87 1.29 17.67
N GLY A 142 32.92 2.09 17.88
CA GLY A 142 34.32 1.67 17.93
C GLY A 142 35.03 1.54 16.57
N SER A 143 34.31 1.63 15.46
CA SER A 143 34.86 1.54 14.10
C SER A 143 35.03 2.91 13.46
N LEU A 144 36.08 3.09 12.64
CA LEU A 144 36.29 4.34 11.90
C LEU A 144 35.08 4.66 11.02
N HIS A 145 34.58 5.88 11.11
CA HIS A 145 33.43 6.37 10.35
C HIS A 145 33.86 7.46 9.38
N SER A 146 33.46 7.30 8.11
CA SER A 146 33.65 8.29 7.06
C SER A 146 32.30 8.77 6.55
N GLY A 147 32.11 10.09 6.45
CA GLY A 147 30.87 10.70 5.96
C GLY A 147 30.14 11.51 7.03
N GLN A 148 28.90 11.90 6.73
CA GLN A 148 28.08 12.72 7.63
C GLN A 148 27.76 11.95 8.93
N LEU A 149 27.75 12.66 10.05
CA LEU A 149 27.32 12.11 11.34
C LEU A 149 25.80 12.22 11.41
N VAL A 150 25.10 11.10 11.22
CA VAL A 150 23.64 11.06 11.21
C VAL A 150 23.12 10.35 12.46
N PHE A 151 22.11 10.95 13.08
CA PHE A 151 21.28 10.37 14.14
C PHE A 151 19.86 10.23 13.63
N ALA A 152 19.31 9.01 13.61
CA ALA A 152 18.01 8.69 13.03
C ALA A 152 17.01 8.26 14.11
N ASN A 153 15.98 9.08 14.33
CA ASN A 153 14.83 8.67 15.11
C ASN A 153 13.76 8.09 14.21
N THR A 154 12.94 7.22 14.77
CA THR A 154 11.76 6.71 14.09
C THR A 154 10.52 7.05 14.89
N TYR A 155 9.51 7.60 14.24
CA TYR A 155 8.17 7.68 14.79
C TYR A 155 7.38 6.43 14.41
N SER A 156 6.82 5.79 15.43
CA SER A 156 5.80 4.77 15.31
C SER A 156 4.55 5.32 15.96
N ALA A 157 3.54 5.61 15.14
CA ALA A 157 2.22 5.95 15.67
C ALA A 157 1.80 4.84 16.64
N PRO A 158 1.24 5.17 17.82
CA PRO A 158 0.70 4.15 18.70
C PRO A 158 -0.25 3.29 17.87
N ALA A 159 -0.09 1.96 17.98
CA ALA A 159 -1.06 1.05 17.40
C ALA A 159 -2.44 1.55 17.82
N PRO A 160 -3.42 1.65 16.90
CA PRO A 160 -4.77 2.04 17.29
C PRO A 160 -5.12 1.12 18.46
N THR A 161 -5.37 1.72 19.62
CA THR A 161 -5.95 0.99 20.75
C THR A 161 -7.09 0.21 20.14
N PRO A 162 -7.19 -1.13 20.33
CA PRO A 162 -8.34 -1.85 19.86
C PRO A 162 -9.53 -1.15 20.50
N GLN A 163 -10.21 -0.31 19.71
CA GLN A 163 -11.52 0.13 20.04
C GLN A 163 -12.26 -1.19 20.18
N GLN A 164 -12.82 -1.45 21.37
CA GLN A 164 -13.98 -2.31 21.43
C GLN A 164 -14.82 -1.92 20.22
N PRO A 165 -15.10 -2.84 19.27
CA PRO A 165 -15.79 -2.47 18.06
C PRO A 165 -16.98 -1.63 18.49
N GLU A 166 -16.99 -0.38 18.06
CA GLU A 166 -18.17 0.46 18.20
C GLU A 166 -19.32 -0.44 17.74
N PRO A 167 -20.38 -0.63 18.54
CA PRO A 167 -21.46 -1.53 18.15
C PRO A 167 -21.86 -1.09 16.75
N THR A 168 -21.66 -1.99 15.78
CA THR A 168 -22.05 -1.70 14.41
C THR A 168 -23.49 -1.20 14.50
N PRO A 169 -23.79 0.03 14.04
CA PRO A 169 -25.16 0.49 14.05
C PRO A 169 -25.99 -0.61 13.43
N PRO A 170 -27.12 -1.03 14.06
CA PRO A 170 -27.87 -2.18 13.60
C PRO A 170 -28.12 -1.99 12.11
N SER A 171 -27.62 -2.94 11.31
CA SER A 171 -27.86 -2.91 9.87
C SER A 171 -29.37 -2.73 9.70
N PRO A 172 -29.84 -1.72 8.94
CA PRO A 172 -31.26 -1.43 8.85
C PRO A 172 -32.00 -2.73 8.54
N SER A 173 -32.84 -3.16 9.49
CA SER A 173 -33.65 -4.35 9.32
C SER A 173 -34.81 -3.96 8.43
N TYR A 174 -34.80 -4.46 7.20
CA TYR A 174 -35.92 -4.30 6.29
C TYR A 174 -36.93 -5.42 6.52
N PRO A 175 -38.24 -5.17 6.32
CA PRO A 175 -39.19 -6.27 6.20
C PRO A 175 -38.73 -7.22 5.09
N VAL A 176 -38.98 -8.51 5.27
CA VAL A 176 -38.63 -9.54 4.28
C VAL A 176 -39.39 -9.24 2.98
N LEU A 177 -38.66 -9.04 1.89
CA LEU A 177 -39.19 -8.93 0.54
C LEU A 177 -39.27 -10.32 -0.09
N GLU A 178 -40.47 -10.71 -0.53
CA GLU A 178 -40.68 -11.93 -1.30
C GLU A 178 -40.70 -11.63 -2.79
N VAL A 179 -39.86 -12.32 -3.57
CA VAL A 179 -39.79 -12.19 -5.02
C VAL A 179 -40.26 -13.51 -5.65
N PRO A 180 -41.39 -13.51 -6.39
CA PRO A 180 -41.87 -14.69 -7.08
C PRO A 180 -40.99 -15.01 -8.28
N LEU A 181 -40.69 -16.29 -8.48
CA LEU A 181 -39.96 -16.79 -9.65
C LEU A 181 -40.84 -17.79 -10.41
N GLN A 182 -41.21 -17.42 -11.64
CA GLN A 182 -42.05 -18.23 -12.52
C GLN A 182 -41.42 -18.34 -13.91
N VAL A 183 -41.56 -19.51 -14.51
CA VAL A 183 -41.15 -19.79 -15.90
C VAL A 183 -42.27 -20.54 -16.62
N THR A 184 -42.19 -20.62 -17.94
CA THR A 184 -43.22 -21.28 -18.77
C THR A 184 -42.67 -22.52 -19.45
N LYS A 185 -43.45 -23.60 -19.41
CA LYS A 185 -43.20 -24.83 -20.15
C LYS A 185 -44.15 -24.93 -21.34
N VAL A 186 -43.58 -25.13 -22.52
CA VAL A 186 -44.30 -25.49 -23.76
C VAL A 186 -43.92 -26.90 -24.20
N LEU A 187 -44.90 -27.66 -24.68
CA LEU A 187 -44.69 -28.92 -25.40
C LEU A 187 -45.25 -28.80 -26.82
N LYS A 188 -44.37 -28.82 -27.82
CA LYS A 188 -44.75 -28.82 -29.24
C LYS A 188 -45.11 -30.24 -29.70
N ASN A 189 -46.09 -30.34 -30.61
CA ASN A 189 -46.59 -31.60 -31.19
C ASN A 189 -47.15 -32.60 -30.15
N GLY A 190 -47.67 -32.08 -29.04
CA GLY A 190 -48.27 -32.88 -27.99
C GLY A 190 -49.16 -32.05 -27.10
N SER A 191 -49.79 -32.71 -26.13
CA SER A 191 -50.59 -32.06 -25.09
C SER A 191 -49.81 -32.03 -23.79
N LEU A 192 -49.61 -30.84 -23.23
CA LEU A 192 -48.92 -30.67 -21.96
C LEU A 192 -49.84 -31.10 -20.81
N LYS A 193 -49.36 -32.01 -19.97
CA LYS A 193 -50.07 -32.45 -18.75
C LYS A 193 -49.42 -31.80 -17.52
N ALA A 194 -50.22 -31.52 -16.50
CA ALA A 194 -49.69 -31.09 -15.21
C ALA A 194 -48.73 -32.13 -14.64
N GLY A 195 -47.62 -31.68 -14.08
CA GLY A 195 -46.61 -32.53 -13.45
C GLY A 195 -45.70 -33.28 -14.42
N ALA A 196 -45.75 -33.02 -15.73
CA ALA A 196 -45.06 -33.81 -16.74
C ALA A 196 -43.54 -33.57 -16.79
N PHE A 197 -43.09 -32.35 -16.52
CA PHE A 197 -41.68 -31.95 -16.61
C PHE A 197 -41.22 -31.29 -15.30
N THR A 198 -39.98 -31.57 -14.90
CA THR A 198 -39.35 -31.09 -13.66
C THR A 198 -38.30 -30.04 -13.98
N PHE A 199 -38.23 -28.99 -13.17
CA PHE A 199 -37.29 -27.88 -13.29
C PHE A 199 -36.57 -27.68 -11.96
N GLN A 200 -35.32 -27.25 -12.04
CA GLN A 200 -34.48 -26.96 -10.88
C GLN A 200 -34.05 -25.51 -10.86
N LEU A 201 -34.24 -24.86 -9.71
CA LEU A 201 -33.66 -23.57 -9.36
C LEU A 201 -32.40 -23.81 -8.54
N LYS A 202 -31.26 -23.32 -9.01
CA LYS A 202 -29.96 -23.42 -8.32
C LYS A 202 -29.41 -22.05 -7.94
N ASP A 203 -28.64 -21.98 -6.87
CA ASP A 203 -27.86 -20.79 -6.52
C ASP A 203 -26.59 -20.65 -7.38
N ALA A 204 -25.79 -19.62 -7.09
CA ALA A 204 -24.53 -19.34 -7.78
C ALA A 204 -23.46 -20.44 -7.57
N GLN A 205 -23.58 -21.25 -6.51
CA GLN A 205 -22.69 -22.36 -6.19
C GLN A 205 -23.14 -23.67 -6.86
N GLY A 206 -24.29 -23.66 -7.54
CA GLY A 206 -24.89 -24.84 -8.17
C GLY A 206 -25.73 -25.70 -7.22
N THR A 207 -25.95 -25.25 -5.99
CA THR A 207 -26.82 -25.95 -5.02
C THR A 207 -28.26 -25.87 -5.47
N VAL A 208 -28.96 -27.01 -5.51
CA VAL A 208 -30.40 -27.04 -5.80
C VAL A 208 -31.15 -26.44 -4.63
N LEU A 209 -31.82 -25.31 -4.86
CA LEU A 209 -32.63 -24.61 -3.87
C LEU A 209 -34.07 -25.09 -3.87
N ALA A 210 -34.60 -25.45 -5.05
CA ALA A 210 -35.96 -25.92 -5.21
C ALA A 210 -36.13 -26.70 -6.51
N GLU A 211 -37.08 -27.63 -6.51
CA GLU A 211 -37.62 -28.26 -7.70
C GLU A 211 -39.08 -27.85 -7.89
N ALA A 212 -39.50 -27.65 -9.14
CA ALA A 212 -40.87 -27.36 -9.49
C ALA A 212 -41.27 -28.18 -10.72
N LYS A 213 -42.58 -28.39 -10.90
CA LYS A 213 -43.13 -29.03 -12.09
C LYS A 213 -44.11 -28.11 -12.78
N ASN A 214 -44.30 -28.29 -14.08
CA ASN A 214 -45.28 -27.50 -14.83
C ASN A 214 -46.72 -27.82 -14.41
N ALA A 215 -47.58 -26.81 -14.39
CA ALA A 215 -49.02 -26.96 -14.36
C ALA A 215 -49.56 -27.29 -15.78
N ALA A 216 -50.87 -27.54 -15.90
CA ALA A 216 -51.50 -27.91 -17.17
C ALA A 216 -51.47 -26.78 -18.21
N ASP A 217 -51.46 -25.52 -17.75
CA ASP A 217 -51.30 -24.32 -18.57
C ASP A 217 -49.83 -24.03 -18.95
N GLY A 218 -48.89 -24.83 -18.44
CA GLY A 218 -47.46 -24.66 -18.65
C GLY A 218 -46.75 -23.81 -17.60
N THR A 219 -47.46 -23.19 -16.67
CA THR A 219 -46.83 -22.38 -15.61
C THR A 219 -45.99 -23.26 -14.70
N VAL A 220 -44.74 -22.87 -14.43
CA VAL A 220 -43.85 -23.49 -13.45
C VAL A 220 -43.56 -22.45 -12.37
N THR A 221 -44.04 -22.71 -11.15
CA THR A 221 -43.88 -21.79 -10.02
C THR A 221 -42.90 -22.36 -9.01
N PHE A 222 -41.83 -21.63 -8.73
CA PHE A 222 -40.91 -21.94 -7.64
C PHE A 222 -41.35 -21.25 -6.34
N PRO A 223 -40.90 -21.74 -5.17
CA PRO A 223 -41.04 -20.99 -3.92
C PRO A 223 -40.43 -19.59 -4.03
N ASN A 224 -41.09 -18.60 -3.43
CA ASN A 224 -40.62 -17.21 -3.42
C ASN A 224 -39.20 -17.11 -2.85
N ARG A 225 -38.37 -16.25 -3.43
CA ARG A 225 -37.08 -15.89 -2.85
C ARG A 225 -37.24 -14.72 -1.89
N THR A 226 -36.74 -14.91 -0.67
CA THR A 226 -36.80 -13.93 0.40
C THR A 226 -35.51 -13.12 0.48
N PHE A 227 -35.63 -11.81 0.62
CA PHE A 227 -34.51 -10.88 0.75
C PHE A 227 -34.74 -9.88 1.88
N SER A 228 -33.72 -9.67 2.69
CA SER A 228 -33.75 -8.73 3.83
C SER A 228 -32.58 -7.74 3.83
N LYS A 229 -31.78 -7.72 2.75
CA LYS A 229 -30.58 -6.87 2.62
C LYS A 229 -30.76 -5.82 1.52
N ALA A 230 -30.41 -4.56 1.83
CA ALA A 230 -30.58 -3.41 0.94
C ALA A 230 -29.80 -3.47 -0.36
N VAL A 231 -28.54 -3.90 -0.36
CA VAL A 231 -27.73 -3.90 -1.58
C VAL A 231 -27.07 -5.26 -1.72
N SER A 232 -27.64 -6.10 -2.56
CA SER A 232 -27.10 -7.43 -2.86
C SER A 232 -27.49 -7.86 -4.26
N ASN A 233 -26.60 -8.59 -4.91
CA ASN A 233 -26.85 -9.22 -6.20
C ASN A 233 -26.86 -10.73 -5.97
N TYR A 234 -28.01 -11.36 -6.21
CA TYR A 234 -28.19 -12.80 -6.11
C TYR A 234 -28.25 -13.38 -7.51
N LEU A 235 -27.47 -14.43 -7.76
CA LEU A 235 -27.55 -15.19 -9.00
C LEU A 235 -28.25 -16.51 -8.76
N TYR A 236 -29.21 -16.80 -9.62
CA TYR A 236 -29.87 -18.09 -9.69
C TYR A 236 -29.79 -18.64 -11.10
N THR A 237 -29.86 -19.95 -11.25
CA THR A 237 -30.03 -20.61 -12.55
C THR A 237 -31.27 -21.48 -12.55
N VAL A 238 -32.00 -21.47 -13.68
CA VAL A 238 -33.15 -22.32 -13.92
C VAL A 238 -32.89 -23.18 -15.14
N HIS A 239 -33.14 -24.48 -15.02
CA HIS A 239 -33.05 -25.43 -16.12
C HIS A 239 -34.11 -26.53 -15.98
N GLU A 240 -34.48 -27.13 -17.11
CA GLU A 240 -35.26 -28.36 -17.13
C GLU A 240 -34.37 -29.56 -16.78
N VAL A 241 -34.90 -30.45 -15.95
CA VAL A 241 -34.30 -31.76 -15.69
C VAL A 241 -34.71 -32.70 -16.81
N LYS A 242 -33.72 -33.22 -17.55
CA LYS A 242 -33.95 -34.20 -18.61
C LYS A 242 -34.65 -35.44 -18.04
N GLY A 243 -35.76 -35.84 -18.67
CA GLY A 243 -36.45 -37.09 -18.36
C GLY A 243 -36.06 -38.25 -19.28
N GLU A 244 -36.76 -39.37 -19.12
CA GLU A 244 -36.44 -40.65 -19.78
C GLU A 244 -37.27 -40.95 -21.04
N ASP A 245 -38.26 -40.12 -21.39
CA ASP A 245 -39.11 -40.39 -22.55
C ASP A 245 -38.36 -40.12 -23.87
N ALA A 246 -37.95 -41.19 -24.55
CA ALA A 246 -37.22 -41.13 -25.81
C ALA A 246 -37.99 -40.45 -26.96
N LYS A 247 -39.32 -40.29 -26.84
CA LYS A 247 -40.15 -39.55 -27.81
C LYS A 247 -40.10 -38.05 -27.58
N ILE A 248 -39.54 -37.58 -26.47
CA ILE A 248 -39.41 -36.16 -26.15
C ILE A 248 -37.97 -35.72 -26.42
N VAL A 249 -37.84 -34.58 -27.11
CA VAL A 249 -36.60 -33.79 -27.11
C VAL A 249 -36.78 -32.75 -26.01
N TYR A 250 -35.96 -32.88 -24.96
CA TYR A 250 -35.97 -32.02 -23.78
C TYR A 250 -35.19 -30.72 -24.04
N ASP A 251 -35.62 -29.63 -23.40
CA ASP A 251 -34.98 -28.33 -23.48
C ASP A 251 -33.75 -28.32 -22.57
N SER A 252 -32.56 -28.06 -23.12
CA SER A 252 -31.31 -27.97 -22.36
C SER A 252 -30.88 -26.54 -22.04
N THR A 253 -31.72 -25.54 -22.34
CA THR A 253 -31.43 -24.13 -22.06
C THR A 253 -31.21 -23.91 -20.57
N VAL A 254 -30.27 -23.05 -20.22
CA VAL A 254 -30.09 -22.54 -18.86
C VAL A 254 -30.34 -21.04 -18.87
N TYR A 255 -31.27 -20.59 -18.04
CA TYR A 255 -31.47 -19.16 -17.80
C TYR A 255 -30.81 -18.77 -16.49
N THR A 256 -30.08 -17.66 -16.48
CA THR A 256 -29.53 -17.04 -15.28
C THR A 256 -30.41 -15.87 -14.87
N LEU A 257 -30.89 -15.89 -13.63
CA LEU A 257 -31.68 -14.81 -13.03
C LEU A 257 -30.77 -14.02 -12.09
N LYS A 258 -30.55 -12.75 -12.40
CA LYS A 258 -29.81 -11.79 -11.56
C LYS A 258 -30.82 -10.94 -10.79
N VAL A 259 -31.00 -11.24 -9.51
CA VAL A 259 -31.90 -10.49 -8.62
C VAL A 259 -31.08 -9.45 -7.87
N SER A 260 -31.36 -8.17 -8.13
CA SER A 260 -30.72 -7.04 -7.46
C SER A 260 -31.70 -6.38 -6.51
N THR A 261 -31.33 -6.26 -5.24
CA THR A 261 -32.10 -5.51 -4.24
C THR A 261 -31.56 -4.10 -4.05
N ARG A 262 -32.45 -3.14 -3.81
CA ARG A 262 -32.12 -1.76 -3.39
C ARG A 262 -33.09 -1.29 -2.32
N ALA A 263 -32.65 -0.37 -1.46
CA ALA A 263 -33.55 0.36 -0.58
C ALA A 263 -34.07 1.62 -1.29
N VAL A 264 -35.38 1.80 -1.33
CA VAL A 264 -36.07 2.99 -1.85
C VAL A 264 -37.10 3.40 -0.81
N ASP A 265 -37.02 4.63 -0.31
CA ASP A 265 -37.93 5.20 0.68
C ASP A 265 -38.16 4.31 1.93
N GLY A 266 -37.09 3.68 2.42
CA GLY A 266 -37.15 2.80 3.60
C GLY A 266 -37.77 1.42 3.36
N LYS A 267 -38.06 1.05 2.11
CA LYS A 267 -38.53 -0.28 1.70
C LYS A 267 -37.53 -0.96 0.77
N LEU A 268 -37.51 -2.28 0.76
CA LEU A 268 -36.74 -3.03 -0.24
C LEU A 268 -37.54 -3.17 -1.53
N GLU A 269 -36.87 -2.89 -2.64
CA GLU A 269 -37.30 -3.25 -3.98
C GLU A 269 -36.33 -4.27 -4.56
N ALA A 270 -36.83 -5.15 -5.43
CA ALA A 270 -36.01 -6.07 -6.20
C ALA A 270 -36.26 -5.88 -7.70
N SER A 271 -35.22 -6.08 -8.49
CA SER A 271 -35.30 -6.17 -9.95
C SER A 271 -34.68 -7.48 -10.40
N ILE A 272 -35.26 -8.10 -11.43
CA ILE A 272 -34.74 -9.33 -12.02
C ILE A 272 -34.27 -9.02 -13.43
N ALA A 273 -32.98 -9.20 -13.69
CA ALA A 273 -32.43 -9.27 -15.03
C ALA A 273 -32.22 -10.75 -15.41
N VAL A 274 -32.57 -11.10 -16.64
CA VAL A 274 -32.42 -12.48 -17.14
C VAL A 274 -31.29 -12.52 -18.16
N GLU A 275 -30.50 -13.58 -18.10
CA GLU A 275 -29.55 -13.94 -19.15
C GLU A 275 -29.86 -15.31 -19.70
N LYS A 276 -29.64 -15.47 -21.01
CA LYS A 276 -29.70 -16.73 -21.72
C LYS A 276 -28.36 -16.94 -22.41
N ASP A 277 -27.71 -18.07 -22.14
CA ASP A 277 -26.38 -18.39 -22.67
C ASP A 277 -25.33 -17.30 -22.40
N GLY A 278 -25.44 -16.64 -21.25
CA GLY A 278 -24.55 -15.56 -20.82
C GLY A 278 -24.83 -14.19 -21.44
N LEU A 279 -25.89 -14.04 -22.23
CA LEU A 279 -26.29 -12.78 -22.85
C LEU A 279 -27.60 -12.24 -22.23
N PRO A 280 -27.74 -10.91 -22.05
CA PRO A 280 -28.98 -10.30 -21.59
C PRO A 280 -30.18 -10.72 -22.44
N PHE A 281 -31.26 -11.11 -21.78
CA PHE A 281 -32.48 -11.62 -22.40
C PHE A 281 -33.69 -10.89 -21.84
N THR A 282 -34.53 -10.35 -22.73
CA THR A 282 -35.72 -9.54 -22.37
C THR A 282 -37.04 -10.23 -22.73
N GLY A 283 -37.00 -11.47 -23.21
CA GLY A 283 -38.18 -12.25 -23.55
C GLY A 283 -38.76 -12.99 -22.34
N ALA A 284 -39.87 -13.71 -22.56
CA ALA A 284 -40.41 -14.62 -21.55
C ALA A 284 -39.45 -15.81 -21.32
N VAL A 285 -39.26 -16.20 -20.06
CA VAL A 285 -38.45 -17.37 -19.71
C VAL A 285 -39.24 -18.63 -20.02
N GLU A 286 -39.06 -19.14 -21.24
CA GLU A 286 -39.76 -20.30 -21.76
C GLU A 286 -38.80 -21.46 -22.02
N PHE A 287 -39.23 -22.66 -21.64
CA PHE A 287 -38.61 -23.94 -21.97
C PHE A 287 -39.52 -24.70 -22.91
N THR A 288 -39.04 -25.08 -24.10
CA THR A 288 -39.81 -25.78 -25.12
C THR A 288 -39.31 -27.21 -25.33
N ASN A 289 -40.18 -28.19 -25.08
CA ASN A 289 -39.96 -29.57 -25.51
C ASN A 289 -40.62 -29.84 -26.85
N LEU A 290 -40.08 -30.82 -27.57
CA LEU A 290 -40.65 -31.31 -28.82
C LEU A 290 -41.00 -32.78 -28.69
N HIS A 291 -42.28 -33.11 -28.88
CA HIS A 291 -42.71 -34.49 -29.07
C HIS A 291 -42.42 -34.94 -30.50
N LYS A 292 -41.63 -35.99 -30.64
CA LYS A 292 -41.23 -36.55 -31.94
C LYS A 292 -42.46 -37.12 -32.62
N VAL A 293 -42.74 -36.65 -33.83
CA VAL A 293 -43.69 -37.30 -34.72
C VAL A 293 -43.04 -38.56 -35.30
N PRO A 294 -43.75 -39.69 -35.45
CA PRO A 294 -43.22 -40.85 -36.16
C PRO A 294 -42.87 -40.47 -37.58
N SER A 295 -41.76 -41.00 -38.11
CA SER A 295 -41.38 -40.85 -39.50
C SER A 295 -42.49 -41.43 -40.36
N THR A 296 -43.35 -40.60 -40.95
CA THR A 296 -44.23 -41.04 -42.02
C THR A 296 -43.33 -41.42 -43.18
N GLY A 297 -43.38 -42.68 -43.60
CA GLY A 297 -42.49 -43.22 -44.61
C GLY A 297 -42.56 -42.43 -45.91
N ASP A 298 -41.45 -41.75 -46.23
CA ASP A 298 -40.80 -41.79 -47.54
C ASP A 298 -39.33 -41.44 -47.35
N ASN A 299 -38.49 -42.47 -47.42
CA ASN A 299 -37.05 -42.40 -47.20
C ASN A 299 -36.35 -41.91 -48.48
N ILE A 300 -36.08 -40.60 -48.65
CA ILE A 300 -35.06 -40.15 -49.64
C ILE A 300 -34.09 -39.04 -49.13
N TYR A 301 -34.23 -38.50 -47.91
CA TYR A 301 -33.15 -37.66 -47.33
C TYR A 301 -32.78 -38.08 -45.91
N LYS A 302 -31.97 -39.14 -45.81
CA LYS A 302 -31.12 -39.34 -44.63
C LYS A 302 -30.06 -38.24 -44.61
N THR A 303 -29.77 -37.74 -43.40
CA THR A 303 -28.76 -36.73 -43.03
C THR A 303 -29.04 -35.28 -43.46
N LEU A 304 -29.92 -34.62 -42.72
CA LEU A 304 -29.58 -33.39 -42.01
C LEU A 304 -30.46 -33.33 -40.76
N GLY A 305 -29.93 -33.88 -39.67
CA GLY A 305 -30.46 -33.62 -38.34
C GLY A 305 -30.36 -32.12 -38.09
N LEU A 306 -31.46 -31.40 -38.24
CA LEU A 306 -31.55 -30.00 -37.90
C LEU A 306 -31.41 -29.90 -36.37
N ILE A 307 -30.18 -29.65 -35.96
CA ILE A 307 -29.81 -29.12 -34.66
C ILE A 307 -30.54 -27.77 -34.55
N LEU A 308 -31.69 -27.76 -33.88
CA LEU A 308 -32.26 -26.55 -33.30
C LEU A 308 -31.74 -26.44 -31.85
N GLY A 309 -30.43 -26.28 -31.74
CA GLY A 309 -29.86 -25.50 -30.65
C GLY A 309 -30.14 -24.05 -31.00
N MET A 310 -31.14 -23.44 -30.36
CA MET A 310 -31.46 -22.03 -30.57
C MET A 310 -30.36 -21.14 -29.97
N ALA A 311 -29.33 -20.88 -30.76
CA ALA A 311 -28.59 -19.64 -30.71
C ALA A 311 -29.51 -18.52 -31.23
N ALA A 312 -29.95 -17.62 -30.35
CA ALA A 312 -30.62 -16.39 -30.75
C ALA A 312 -29.56 -15.28 -30.87
N LEU A 313 -29.01 -15.11 -32.08
CA LEU A 313 -28.29 -13.89 -32.49
C LEU A 313 -29.31 -12.91 -33.08
N LEU A 314 -29.50 -11.76 -32.43
CA LEU A 314 -30.07 -10.58 -33.07
C LEU A 314 -28.93 -9.71 -33.61
N GLY A 315 -28.98 -9.43 -34.90
CA GLY A 315 -28.13 -8.44 -35.58
C GLY A 315 -28.63 -8.22 -37.01
N ALA A 316 -29.46 -7.20 -37.16
CA ALA A 316 -30.11 -6.82 -38.41
C ALA A 316 -29.11 -6.42 -39.53
N ALA A 317 -29.51 -6.71 -40.77
CA ALA A 317 -29.37 -5.89 -42.00
C ALA A 317 -28.95 -6.73 -43.21
N TYR A 318 -29.89 -6.94 -44.15
CA TYR A 318 -29.82 -6.42 -45.53
C TYR A 318 -30.69 -7.28 -46.45
N LEU A 319 -31.94 -6.85 -46.60
CA LEU A 319 -32.76 -7.18 -47.76
C LEU A 319 -32.35 -6.23 -48.89
N ILE A 320 -31.73 -6.76 -49.95
CA ILE A 320 -32.02 -6.27 -51.30
C ILE A 320 -32.43 -7.47 -52.15
N VAL A 321 -33.74 -7.52 -52.40
CA VAL A 321 -34.33 -8.18 -53.54
C VAL A 321 -33.97 -7.35 -54.78
N ARG A 322 -33.26 -7.93 -55.73
CA ARG A 322 -33.44 -7.61 -57.15
C ARG A 322 -33.52 -8.91 -57.93
N ARG A 323 -34.76 -9.35 -58.19
CA ARG A 323 -35.08 -10.07 -59.42
C ARG A 323 -35.39 -9.01 -60.46
N HIS A 324 -34.57 -8.92 -61.51
CA HIS A 324 -35.08 -8.52 -62.81
C HIS A 324 -34.51 -9.47 -63.85
N GLN A 325 -35.48 -10.07 -64.55
CA GLN A 325 -35.51 -10.90 -65.74
C GLN A 325 -34.25 -11.00 -66.60
N GLY A 326 -34.06 -12.20 -67.15
CA GLY A 326 -33.08 -12.44 -68.20
C GLY A 326 -33.44 -11.76 -69.52
N GLN A 327 -32.40 -11.52 -70.30
CA GLN A 327 -32.44 -11.53 -71.76
C GLN A 327 -31.07 -12.02 -72.23
N GLY A 328 -31.06 -13.01 -73.11
CA GLY A 328 -29.84 -13.43 -73.80
C GLY A 328 -29.44 -12.44 -74.89
N SER A 329 -28.16 -12.43 -75.23
CA SER A 329 -27.55 -12.27 -76.58
C SER A 329 -26.10 -11.81 -76.45
N ASN A 330 -25.17 -12.76 -76.52
CA ASN A 330 -24.22 -12.96 -77.63
C ASN A 330 -23.40 -14.22 -77.37
#